data_AF-A0A7V7WGN0-F1
#
_entry.id   AF-A0A7V7WGN0-F1
#
_cell.length_a   1.000
_cell.length_b   1.000
_cell.length_c   1.000
_cell.angle_alpha   90.00
_cell.angle_beta   90.00
_cell.angle_gamma   90.00
#
_symmetry.space_group_name_H-M   'P 1'
#
loop_
_entity.id
_entity.type
_entity.pdbx_description
1 polymer ?
#
loop_
_entity_poly.entity_id
_entity_poly.type
_entity_poly.pdbx_seq_one_letter_code
_entity_poly.pdbx_strand_id
1 'polypeptide(L)'
;DGNTSGGDGCSSACEVESGFDCSGEPSVCGPLCGDGLVLTGEACDDGDLDTGDGCSDTCTVEGGFVCSGEPSVCETDGDGDGTGDSGDNCPGVSNPGQEDADNDGAGDACDADDDNDGIPDGEENPGCATDPDPACGESPGGGGDTDGDGILDQDENPGCENDPDPACGEDAGGNDGGGAVEEEGGGCSLTASSQGASSFSLIGSLLLGAGFLVRKRLSI
;
A
#
# COMPACT_ATOMS: atom_id res chain seq x y z
N ASP A 1 29.02 2.98 34.55
CA ASP A 1 27.98 4.01 34.31
C ASP A 1 27.65 4.85 35.56
N GLY A 2 27.76 4.30 36.79
CA GLY A 2 27.53 5.05 38.02
C GLY A 2 26.06 5.16 38.43
N ASN A 3 25.19 4.33 37.85
CA ASN A 3 23.79 4.21 38.20
C ASN A 3 23.38 2.72 38.34
N THR A 4 22.08 2.40 38.37
CA THR A 4 21.56 1.01 38.50
C THR A 4 20.50 0.68 37.45
N SER A 5 20.39 1.50 36.41
CA SER A 5 19.49 1.31 35.27
C SER A 5 20.15 0.31 34.34
N GLY A 6 19.41 -0.70 33.89
CA GLY A 6 19.88 -1.55 32.79
C GLY A 6 19.47 -0.97 31.44
N GLY A 7 20.08 -1.47 30.38
CA GLY A 7 19.88 -1.03 28.99
C GLY A 7 20.72 0.19 28.60
N ASP A 8 21.67 0.63 29.42
CA ASP A 8 22.64 1.69 29.11
C ASP A 8 24.06 1.14 28.91
N GLY A 9 24.19 -0.18 28.77
CA GLY A 9 25.44 -0.92 28.59
C GLY A 9 26.02 -1.48 29.89
N CYS A 10 25.54 -1.04 31.07
CA CYS A 10 25.94 -1.62 32.34
C CYS A 10 24.72 -2.04 33.17
N SER A 11 24.64 -3.33 33.48
CA SER A 11 23.51 -3.87 34.24
C SER A 11 23.52 -3.40 35.71
N SER A 12 22.37 -3.55 36.38
CA SER A 12 22.24 -3.31 37.83
C SER A 12 23.16 -4.17 38.72
N ALA A 13 23.79 -5.20 38.16
CA ALA A 13 24.79 -6.04 38.81
C ALA A 13 26.24 -5.60 38.54
N CYS A 14 26.44 -4.45 37.88
CA CYS A 14 27.72 -3.95 37.39
C CYS A 14 28.40 -4.88 36.38
N GLU A 15 27.61 -5.61 35.58
CA GLU A 15 28.10 -6.43 34.46
C GLU A 15 27.83 -5.70 33.14
N VAL A 16 28.77 -5.78 32.20
CA VAL A 16 28.60 -5.24 30.84
C VAL A 16 27.48 -6.01 30.14
N GLU A 17 26.54 -5.27 29.55
CA GLU A 17 25.42 -5.85 28.82
C GLU A 17 25.87 -6.36 27.44
N SER A 18 25.21 -7.39 26.91
CA SER A 18 25.52 -7.92 25.57
C SER A 18 25.30 -6.84 24.50
N GLY A 19 26.22 -6.72 23.53
CA GLY A 19 26.16 -5.66 22.53
C GLY A 19 26.82 -4.35 22.93
N PHE A 20 27.50 -4.27 24.08
CA PHE A 20 28.11 -3.02 24.55
C PHE A 20 29.59 -3.18 24.89
N ASP A 21 30.39 -2.17 24.55
CA ASP A 21 31.72 -1.97 25.09
C ASP A 21 31.73 -0.82 26.10
N CYS A 22 32.27 -1.07 27.28
CA CYS A 22 32.28 -0.13 28.40
C CYS A 22 33.72 0.16 28.84
N SER A 23 34.11 1.43 28.81
CA SER A 23 35.45 1.86 29.23
C SER A 23 35.43 3.08 30.17
N GLY A 24 36.51 3.24 30.96
CA GLY A 24 36.68 4.38 31.88
C GLY A 24 36.12 4.18 33.30
N GLU A 25 36.33 5.19 34.16
CA GLU A 25 35.84 5.26 35.53
C GLU A 25 35.36 6.69 35.88
N PRO A 26 34.04 6.95 36.00
CA PRO A 26 32.92 6.00 35.79
C PRO A 26 32.83 5.52 34.34
N SER A 27 32.44 4.25 34.15
CA SER A 27 32.41 3.63 32.82
C SER A 27 31.38 4.29 31.91
N VAL A 28 31.76 4.58 30.67
CA VAL A 28 30.89 5.01 29.57
C VAL A 28 30.75 3.81 28.64
N CYS A 29 29.51 3.47 28.28
CA CYS A 29 29.21 2.35 27.41
C CYS A 29 28.68 2.85 26.07
N GLY A 30 29.12 2.23 24.99
CA GLY A 30 28.57 2.41 23.64
C GLY A 30 28.26 1.05 23.03
N PRO A 31 27.42 1.00 21.99
CA PRO A 31 27.17 -0.24 21.28
C PRO A 31 28.48 -0.76 20.64
N LEU A 32 28.64 -2.07 20.61
CA LEU A 32 29.84 -2.75 20.13
C LEU A 32 29.65 -3.09 18.66
N CYS A 33 30.35 -2.36 17.81
CA CYS A 33 30.35 -2.65 16.39
C CYS A 33 31.05 -3.98 16.07
N GLY A 34 30.47 -4.73 15.13
CA GLY A 34 30.99 -5.98 14.59
C GLY A 34 30.61 -7.20 15.42
N ASP A 35 29.55 -7.13 16.21
CA ASP A 35 29.05 -8.25 17.00
C ASP A 35 27.76 -8.87 16.46
N GLY A 36 27.25 -8.32 15.36
CA GLY A 36 26.09 -8.76 14.61
C GLY A 36 24.76 -8.28 15.17
N LEU A 37 24.77 -7.37 16.15
CA LEU A 37 23.57 -6.75 16.72
C LEU A 37 23.44 -5.31 16.24
N VAL A 38 22.24 -4.89 15.82
CA VAL A 38 22.00 -3.50 15.41
C VAL A 38 21.28 -2.76 16.52
N LEU A 39 22.04 -2.11 17.39
CA LEU A 39 21.53 -1.37 18.54
C LEU A 39 21.27 0.10 18.24
N THR A 40 20.64 0.80 19.18
CA THR A 40 20.39 2.24 19.05
C THR A 40 21.71 3.01 18.98
N GLY A 41 21.99 3.59 17.82
CA GLY A 41 23.24 4.32 17.56
C GLY A 41 24.06 3.72 16.42
N GLU A 42 23.75 2.49 16.01
CA GLU A 42 24.33 1.82 14.86
C GLU A 42 23.38 1.96 13.67
N ALA A 43 23.94 2.20 12.48
CA ALA A 43 23.17 2.20 11.23
C ALA A 43 23.15 0.81 10.58
N CYS A 44 24.14 -0.02 10.89
CA CYS A 44 24.33 -1.39 10.45
C CYS A 44 25.26 -2.11 11.44
N ASP A 45 25.31 -3.44 11.38
CA ASP A 45 26.34 -4.29 11.98
C ASP A 45 26.32 -5.65 11.25
N ASP A 46 27.31 -5.90 10.40
CA ASP A 46 27.44 -7.14 9.60
C ASP A 46 28.28 -8.22 10.28
N GLY A 47 28.62 -8.02 11.56
CA GLY A 47 29.28 -9.02 12.40
C GLY A 47 30.80 -9.03 12.29
N ASP A 48 31.41 -8.01 11.68
CA ASP A 48 32.85 -7.79 11.75
C ASP A 48 33.23 -6.28 11.74
N LEU A 49 34.52 -6.00 11.57
CA LEU A 49 35.09 -4.64 11.57
C LEU A 49 35.88 -4.37 10.29
N ASP A 50 35.69 -5.22 9.28
CA ASP A 50 36.25 -4.96 7.97
C ASP A 50 35.51 -3.76 7.35
N THR A 51 36.16 -3.09 6.40
CA THR A 51 35.60 -1.92 5.73
C THR A 51 35.61 -2.19 4.24
N GLY A 52 34.59 -1.76 3.53
CA GLY A 52 34.42 -1.94 2.07
C GLY A 52 33.44 -3.04 1.68
N ASP A 53 32.71 -3.63 2.63
CA ASP A 53 31.66 -4.63 2.46
C ASP A 53 30.26 -4.11 2.81
N GLY A 54 30.14 -2.83 3.16
CA GLY A 54 28.87 -2.13 3.29
C GLY A 54 28.57 -1.64 4.71
N CYS A 55 29.16 -2.24 5.74
CA CYS A 55 29.14 -1.68 7.09
C CYS A 55 30.56 -1.30 7.53
N SER A 56 30.74 -0.09 8.04
CA SER A 56 32.07 0.38 8.44
C SER A 56 32.48 -0.17 9.82
N ASP A 57 33.76 -0.04 10.16
CA ASP A 57 34.33 -0.27 11.51
C ASP A 57 33.76 0.62 12.63
N THR A 58 32.87 1.55 12.28
CA THR A 58 32.13 2.42 13.20
C THR A 58 30.61 2.24 13.09
N CYS A 59 30.16 1.15 12.46
CA CYS A 59 28.77 0.76 12.29
C CYS A 59 27.92 1.83 11.60
N THR A 60 28.52 2.44 10.58
CA THR A 60 27.85 3.33 9.64
C THR A 60 27.75 2.63 8.29
N VAL A 61 26.60 2.72 7.63
CA VAL A 61 26.45 2.24 6.25
C VAL A 61 27.45 2.97 5.36
N GLU A 62 28.20 2.21 4.58
CA GLU A 62 29.18 2.76 3.64
C GLU A 62 28.49 3.38 2.42
N GLY A 63 29.14 4.36 1.79
CA GLY A 63 28.54 5.06 0.65
C GLY A 63 28.35 4.12 -0.55
N GLY A 64 27.14 4.11 -1.12
CA GLY A 64 26.78 3.24 -2.25
C GLY A 64 26.37 1.83 -1.83
N PHE A 65 26.00 1.65 -0.56
CA PHE A 65 25.44 0.41 -0.05
C PHE A 65 24.11 0.67 0.65
N VAL A 66 23.25 -0.33 0.63
CA VAL A 66 22.09 -0.45 1.49
C VAL A 66 22.26 -1.69 2.36
N CYS A 67 21.95 -1.56 3.65
CA CYS A 67 22.05 -2.64 4.62
C CYS A 67 20.69 -2.93 5.25
N SER A 68 20.36 -4.21 5.43
CA SER A 68 19.14 -4.62 6.11
C SER A 68 19.35 -5.89 6.94
N GLY A 69 18.52 -6.08 7.98
CA GLY A 69 18.59 -7.25 8.86
C GLY A 69 19.50 -7.10 10.09
N GLU A 70 19.53 -8.17 10.90
CA GLU A 70 20.38 -8.32 12.10
C GLU A 70 20.88 -9.78 12.16
N PRO A 71 22.18 -10.05 11.91
CA PRO A 71 23.21 -9.12 11.43
C PRO A 71 22.82 -8.48 10.09
N SER A 72 23.33 -7.28 9.84
CA SER A 72 23.14 -6.57 8.59
C SER A 72 23.71 -7.36 7.42
N VAL A 73 22.93 -7.48 6.36
CA VAL A 73 23.39 -7.90 5.04
C VAL A 73 23.38 -6.65 4.17
N CYS A 74 24.55 -6.31 3.63
CA CYS A 74 24.74 -5.13 2.81
C CYS A 74 24.91 -5.50 1.34
N GLU A 75 24.28 -4.72 0.47
CA GLU A 75 24.35 -4.86 -0.99
C GLU A 75 24.66 -3.49 -1.61
N THR A 76 25.17 -3.49 -2.84
CA THR A 76 25.42 -2.23 -3.55
C THR A 76 24.10 -1.54 -3.90
N ASP A 77 24.08 -0.23 -3.76
CA ASP A 77 22.96 0.66 -4.09
C ASP A 77 23.56 1.78 -4.96
N GLY A 78 23.48 1.59 -6.28
CA GLY A 78 24.20 2.36 -7.28
C GLY A 78 23.67 3.78 -7.44
N ASP A 79 22.39 4.00 -7.23
CA ASP A 79 21.73 5.30 -7.39
C ASP A 79 21.31 5.95 -6.07
N GLY A 80 21.42 5.23 -4.95
CA GLY A 80 21.24 5.73 -3.60
C GLY A 80 19.78 5.90 -3.20
N ASP A 81 18.87 5.10 -3.76
CA ASP A 81 17.44 5.20 -3.52
C ASP A 81 16.95 4.37 -2.31
N GLY A 82 17.80 3.52 -1.75
CA GLY A 82 17.50 2.64 -0.62
C GLY A 82 17.05 1.23 -1.01
N THR A 83 17.09 0.88 -2.29
CA THR A 83 16.94 -0.48 -2.82
C THR A 83 18.29 -0.99 -3.32
N GLY A 84 18.61 -2.26 -3.07
CA GLY A 84 19.89 -2.82 -3.53
C GLY A 84 19.82 -3.17 -5.01
N ASP A 85 20.90 -2.97 -5.77
CA ASP A 85 20.99 -3.20 -7.22
C ASP A 85 20.45 -4.58 -7.68
N SER A 86 20.48 -5.57 -6.78
CA SER A 86 20.03 -6.94 -7.05
C SER A 86 18.52 -7.11 -7.05
N GLY A 87 17.80 -6.24 -6.36
CA GLY A 87 16.35 -6.21 -6.23
C GLY A 87 15.71 -4.92 -6.73
N ASP A 88 16.51 -4.03 -7.32
CA ASP A 88 16.08 -2.76 -7.89
C ASP A 88 15.58 -2.95 -9.34
N ASN A 89 14.34 -2.57 -9.61
CA ASN A 89 13.76 -2.60 -10.96
C ASN A 89 14.27 -1.46 -11.85
N CYS A 90 15.00 -0.49 -11.29
CA CYS A 90 15.72 0.57 -11.98
C CYS A 90 17.12 0.86 -11.40
N PRO A 91 18.13 -0.04 -11.53
CA PRO A 91 19.44 0.03 -10.85
C PRO A 91 20.35 1.26 -11.11
N GLY A 92 19.89 2.24 -11.89
CA GLY A 92 20.61 3.48 -12.15
C GLY A 92 19.71 4.72 -12.16
N VAL A 93 18.45 4.60 -11.74
CA VAL A 93 17.48 5.68 -11.69
C VAL A 93 16.68 5.58 -10.39
N SER A 94 17.01 6.44 -9.45
CA SER A 94 16.41 6.43 -8.11
C SER A 94 14.87 6.44 -8.14
N ASN A 95 14.28 5.36 -7.64
CA ASN A 95 12.84 5.14 -7.50
C ASN A 95 12.54 4.32 -6.23
N PRO A 96 12.63 4.95 -5.04
CA PRO A 96 12.49 4.22 -3.75
C PRO A 96 11.16 3.49 -3.55
N GLY A 97 10.14 3.82 -4.34
CA GLY A 97 8.83 3.18 -4.32
C GLY A 97 8.77 1.88 -5.14
N GLN A 98 9.73 1.66 -6.05
CA GLN A 98 9.84 0.47 -6.90
C GLN A 98 8.52 0.18 -7.63
N GLU A 99 7.84 1.24 -8.08
CA GLU A 99 6.66 1.12 -8.92
C GLU A 99 7.00 0.44 -10.26
N ASP A 100 6.07 -0.37 -10.76
CA ASP A 100 6.16 -1.26 -11.93
C ASP A 100 4.72 -1.60 -12.37
N ALA A 101 4.11 -0.71 -13.15
CA ALA A 101 2.69 -0.76 -13.47
C ALA A 101 2.31 -1.98 -14.32
N ASP A 102 3.13 -2.35 -15.30
CA ASP A 102 2.90 -3.50 -16.19
C ASP A 102 3.44 -4.85 -15.64
N ASN A 103 4.27 -4.80 -14.59
CA ASN A 103 4.93 -5.95 -13.95
C ASN A 103 5.88 -6.73 -14.88
N ASP A 104 6.56 -6.06 -15.81
CA ASP A 104 7.57 -6.68 -16.67
C ASP A 104 8.97 -6.77 -16.03
N GLY A 105 9.17 -6.05 -14.93
CA GLY A 105 10.39 -6.00 -14.13
C GLY A 105 11.31 -4.82 -14.41
N ALA A 106 10.99 -3.94 -15.36
CA ALA A 106 11.46 -2.56 -15.37
C ALA A 106 10.54 -1.71 -14.49
N GLY A 107 11.10 -0.75 -13.76
CA GLY A 107 10.25 0.17 -12.98
C GLY A 107 9.82 1.39 -13.77
N ASP A 108 8.71 2.01 -13.38
CA ASP A 108 8.13 3.22 -14.02
C ASP A 108 9.15 4.38 -14.18
N ALA A 109 10.21 4.39 -13.38
CA ALA A 109 11.24 5.43 -13.47
C ALA A 109 12.23 5.24 -14.62
N CYS A 110 12.34 4.03 -15.17
CA CYS A 110 13.32 3.65 -16.18
C CYS A 110 12.74 2.80 -17.32
N ASP A 111 11.47 2.44 -17.27
CA ASP A 111 10.70 2.01 -18.43
C ASP A 111 10.41 3.22 -19.35
N ALA A 112 10.06 2.93 -20.59
CA ALA A 112 9.67 3.91 -21.60
C ALA A 112 8.23 3.67 -22.10
N ASP A 113 7.57 2.66 -21.56
CA ASP A 113 6.19 2.23 -21.82
C ASP A 113 5.68 1.55 -20.54
N ASP A 114 5.48 2.35 -19.49
CA ASP A 114 5.21 1.95 -18.10
C ASP A 114 4.01 0.99 -17.94
N ASP A 115 3.05 0.99 -18.87
CA ASP A 115 1.86 0.10 -18.87
C ASP A 115 1.81 -0.91 -20.04
N ASN A 116 2.77 -0.85 -20.95
CA ASN A 116 2.95 -1.76 -22.10
C ASN A 116 1.72 -1.84 -23.02
N ASP A 117 0.98 -0.73 -23.14
CA ASP A 117 -0.15 -0.59 -24.07
C ASP A 117 0.31 -0.50 -25.55
N GLY A 118 1.61 -0.26 -25.76
CA GLY A 118 2.28 -0.13 -27.05
C GLY A 118 2.51 1.31 -27.54
N ILE A 119 2.22 2.31 -26.72
CA ILE A 119 2.45 3.74 -26.91
C ILE A 119 3.47 4.21 -25.85
N PRO A 120 4.70 4.61 -26.23
CA PRO A 120 5.69 5.06 -25.25
C PRO A 120 5.25 6.29 -24.46
N ASP A 121 5.62 6.44 -23.18
CA ASP A 121 5.13 7.54 -22.31
C ASP A 121 5.41 8.95 -22.84
N GLY A 122 6.47 9.09 -23.65
CA GLY A 122 6.78 10.34 -24.34
C GLY A 122 5.79 10.74 -25.44
N GLU A 123 4.91 9.84 -25.85
CA GLU A 123 3.88 9.98 -26.89
C GLU A 123 2.46 9.98 -26.32
N GLU A 124 2.29 9.76 -25.02
CA GLU A 124 1.00 9.70 -24.32
C GLU A 124 0.45 11.04 -23.84
N ASN A 125 -0.82 11.02 -23.40
CA ASN A 125 -1.48 12.15 -22.75
C ASN A 125 -1.10 12.21 -21.25
N PRO A 126 -1.02 13.40 -20.63
CA PRO A 126 -0.66 13.50 -19.22
C PRO A 126 -1.67 12.78 -18.32
N GLY A 127 -1.18 11.78 -17.56
CA GLY A 127 -1.99 10.96 -16.66
C GLY A 127 -2.20 9.52 -17.14
N CYS A 128 -1.80 9.20 -18.38
CA CYS A 128 -1.98 7.87 -18.98
C CYS A 128 -0.80 6.92 -18.77
N ALA A 129 0.38 7.42 -18.41
CA ALA A 129 1.62 6.63 -18.28
C ALA A 129 1.64 5.47 -17.28
N THR A 130 0.52 5.04 -16.73
CA THR A 130 0.46 3.78 -15.94
C THR A 130 -0.90 3.11 -16.15
N ASP A 131 -1.62 3.52 -17.19
CA ASP A 131 -2.98 3.11 -17.51
C ASP A 131 -2.97 2.22 -18.76
N PRO A 132 -3.06 0.89 -18.60
CA PRO A 132 -2.88 -0.06 -19.69
C PRO A 132 -4.01 -0.04 -20.74
N ASP A 133 -4.91 0.94 -20.71
CA ASP A 133 -5.87 1.19 -21.78
C ASP A 133 -5.23 2.02 -22.91
N PRO A 134 -5.03 1.41 -24.11
CA PRO A 134 -4.54 2.14 -25.28
C PRO A 134 -5.39 3.36 -25.66
N ALA A 135 -6.66 3.40 -25.25
CA ALA A 135 -7.55 4.54 -25.49
C ALA A 135 -7.11 5.81 -24.74
N CYS A 136 -6.42 5.70 -23.60
CA CYS A 136 -5.82 6.83 -22.90
C CYS A 136 -4.72 7.51 -23.76
N GLY A 137 -3.97 6.72 -24.52
CA GLY A 137 -2.95 7.16 -25.49
C GLY A 137 -3.49 7.60 -26.87
N GLU A 138 -4.75 7.26 -27.22
CA GLU A 138 -5.35 7.57 -28.52
C GLU A 138 -6.02 8.96 -28.53
N SER A 139 -5.24 10.04 -28.57
CA SER A 139 -5.39 11.12 -29.58
C SER A 139 -4.81 12.48 -29.15
N PRO A 140 -3.78 12.99 -29.85
CA PRO A 140 -3.51 14.42 -29.86
C PRO A 140 -4.60 15.14 -30.67
N GLY A 141 -5.76 15.41 -30.05
CA GLY A 141 -6.71 16.41 -30.54
C GLY A 141 -8.21 16.08 -30.59
N GLY A 142 -8.78 15.18 -29.78
CA GLY A 142 -10.25 15.12 -29.68
C GLY A 142 -10.82 14.01 -28.81
N GLY A 143 -11.24 14.40 -27.59
CA GLY A 143 -11.87 13.58 -26.55
C GLY A 143 -10.84 12.70 -25.87
N GLY A 144 -10.43 13.03 -24.63
CA GLY A 144 -9.68 12.05 -23.83
C GLY A 144 -10.60 10.89 -23.49
N ASP A 145 -10.07 9.85 -22.87
CA ASP A 145 -10.84 8.90 -22.07
C ASP A 145 -10.30 9.09 -20.66
N THR A 146 -10.93 9.99 -19.90
CA THR A 146 -10.34 10.51 -18.66
C THR A 146 -10.46 9.52 -17.50
N ASP A 147 -11.29 8.48 -17.64
CA ASP A 147 -11.51 7.45 -16.62
C ASP A 147 -11.12 6.03 -17.02
N GLY A 148 -10.67 5.81 -18.27
CA GLY A 148 -10.08 4.55 -18.72
C GLY A 148 -11.10 3.43 -18.83
N ASP A 149 -12.38 3.77 -19.11
CA ASP A 149 -13.44 2.78 -19.30
C ASP A 149 -13.49 2.20 -20.73
N GLY A 150 -12.66 2.73 -21.63
CA GLY A 150 -12.56 2.36 -23.03
C GLY A 150 -13.55 3.11 -23.94
N ILE A 151 -14.20 4.17 -23.45
CA ILE A 151 -15.07 5.10 -24.18
C ILE A 151 -14.49 6.51 -24.10
N LEU A 152 -14.30 7.17 -25.25
CA LEU A 152 -13.85 8.56 -25.27
C LEU A 152 -14.86 9.49 -24.57
N ASP A 153 -14.41 10.49 -23.81
CA ASP A 153 -15.17 11.57 -23.14
C ASP A 153 -16.24 12.21 -24.04
N GLN A 154 -15.95 12.28 -25.34
CA GLN A 154 -16.84 12.88 -26.34
C GLN A 154 -17.96 11.94 -26.81
N ASP A 155 -17.78 10.65 -26.62
CA ASP A 155 -18.74 9.57 -26.87
C ASP A 155 -19.49 9.16 -25.58
N GLU A 156 -19.09 9.69 -24.43
CA GLU A 156 -19.75 9.56 -23.13
C GLU A 156 -20.95 10.51 -22.92
N ASN A 157 -21.77 10.19 -21.91
CA ASN A 157 -22.90 11.02 -21.52
C ASN A 157 -22.43 12.23 -20.69
N PRO A 158 -22.96 13.45 -20.89
CA PRO A 158 -22.50 14.63 -20.16
C PRO A 158 -22.59 14.45 -18.63
N GLY A 159 -21.44 14.55 -17.95
CA GLY A 159 -21.29 14.32 -16.51
C GLY A 159 -20.79 12.92 -16.11
N CYS A 160 -20.50 12.06 -17.09
CA CYS A 160 -19.85 10.76 -16.90
C CYS A 160 -18.36 10.76 -17.25
N GLU A 161 -17.86 11.86 -17.85
CA GLU A 161 -16.51 12.06 -18.39
C GLU A 161 -15.31 11.88 -17.40
N ASN A 162 -15.53 11.31 -16.21
CA ASN A 162 -14.51 10.93 -15.21
C ASN A 162 -15.04 9.77 -14.30
N ASP A 163 -16.03 8.99 -14.74
CA ASP A 163 -16.67 7.89 -14.02
C ASP A 163 -16.35 6.54 -14.69
N PRO A 164 -15.44 5.72 -14.12
CA PRO A 164 -14.99 4.45 -14.71
C PRO A 164 -16.06 3.35 -14.75
N ASP A 165 -17.32 3.67 -14.43
CA ASP A 165 -18.47 2.79 -14.62
C ASP A 165 -19.03 2.94 -16.05
N PRO A 166 -18.86 1.93 -16.93
CA PRO A 166 -19.42 1.96 -18.29
C PRO A 166 -20.96 2.00 -18.30
N ALA A 167 -21.61 1.85 -17.14
CA ALA A 167 -23.04 2.05 -16.94
C ALA A 167 -23.43 3.48 -16.55
N CYS A 168 -22.52 4.45 -16.53
CA CYS A 168 -22.85 5.86 -16.28
C CYS A 168 -23.79 6.39 -17.38
N GLY A 169 -25.09 6.34 -17.07
CA GLY A 169 -26.19 6.66 -17.98
C GLY A 169 -27.30 5.60 -18.06
N GLU A 170 -27.03 4.36 -17.65
CA GLU A 170 -28.02 3.27 -17.66
C GLU A 170 -28.97 3.33 -16.45
N ASP A 171 -28.54 4.03 -15.39
CA ASP A 171 -29.34 4.31 -14.20
C ASP A 171 -29.85 5.77 -14.12
N ALA A 172 -30.07 6.43 -15.26
CA ALA A 172 -30.90 7.66 -15.33
C ALA A 172 -32.40 7.42 -15.02
N GLY A 173 -32.71 6.37 -14.24
CA GLY A 173 -33.98 6.10 -13.58
C GLY A 173 -33.84 5.73 -12.09
N GLY A 174 -32.64 5.84 -11.49
CA GLY A 174 -32.34 5.48 -10.11
C GLY A 174 -32.30 6.71 -9.19
N ASN A 175 -33.22 6.77 -8.23
CA ASN A 175 -33.32 7.80 -7.22
C ASN A 175 -32.15 7.71 -6.22
N ASP A 176 -31.08 8.49 -6.43
CA ASP A 176 -30.12 8.81 -5.39
C ASP A 176 -30.27 10.29 -4.99
N GLY A 177 -30.88 10.46 -3.82
CA GLY A 177 -31.28 11.74 -3.27
C GLY A 177 -30.08 12.64 -2.96
N GLY A 178 -29.77 13.54 -3.88
CA GLY A 178 -29.02 14.77 -3.64
C GLY A 178 -29.93 15.97 -3.89
N GLY A 179 -30.45 16.57 -2.82
CA GLY A 179 -31.51 17.58 -2.90
C GLY A 179 -31.13 18.87 -3.63
N ALA A 180 -32.03 19.34 -4.48
CA ALA A 180 -32.29 20.75 -4.70
C ALA A 180 -33.81 20.96 -4.66
N VAL A 181 -34.24 21.73 -3.67
CA VAL A 181 -35.55 22.34 -3.57
C VAL A 181 -35.82 23.18 -4.82
N GLU A 182 -37.06 23.17 -5.33
CA GLU A 182 -37.96 24.35 -5.33
C GLU A 182 -39.39 23.87 -5.67
N GLU A 183 -40.34 24.32 -4.85
CA GLU A 183 -41.76 24.03 -4.92
C GLU A 183 -42.44 24.88 -5.99
N GLU A 184 -43.31 24.31 -6.82
CA GLU A 184 -44.56 24.96 -7.23
C GLU A 184 -45.61 23.90 -7.62
N GLY A 185 -46.56 23.65 -6.70
CA GLY A 185 -47.98 23.41 -6.99
C GLY A 185 -48.41 22.26 -7.89
N GLY A 186 -48.83 21.14 -7.28
CA GLY A 186 -49.69 20.15 -7.96
C GLY A 186 -49.84 18.84 -7.20
N GLY A 187 -50.80 18.77 -6.28
CA GLY A 187 -50.99 17.62 -5.39
C GLY A 187 -51.25 16.29 -6.12
N CYS A 188 -50.59 15.23 -5.67
CA CYS A 188 -50.92 13.85 -6.05
C CYS A 188 -51.50 13.11 -4.84
N SER A 189 -52.81 12.88 -4.92
CA SER A 189 -53.61 12.10 -3.99
C SER A 189 -53.17 10.64 -4.01
N LEU A 190 -52.79 10.10 -2.85
CA LEU A 190 -52.53 8.68 -2.66
C LEU A 190 -53.83 7.87 -2.77
N THR A 191 -54.13 7.33 -3.95
CA THR A 191 -55.08 6.21 -4.06
C THR A 191 -54.30 4.89 -3.96
N ALA A 192 -54.33 4.28 -2.79
CA ALA A 192 -53.92 2.89 -2.61
C ALA A 192 -54.91 1.97 -3.34
N SER A 193 -54.47 1.34 -4.42
CA SER A 193 -55.22 0.27 -5.08
C SER A 193 -55.11 -1.02 -4.26
N SER A 194 -56.14 -1.24 -3.43
CA SER A 194 -56.43 -2.53 -2.82
C SER A 194 -57.15 -3.44 -3.83
N GLN A 195 -56.64 -4.64 -4.10
CA GLN A 195 -57.45 -5.81 -4.46
C GLN A 195 -56.61 -7.09 -4.38
N GLY A 196 -57.03 -8.03 -3.52
CA GLY A 196 -56.44 -9.37 -3.44
C GLY A 196 -56.70 -10.13 -2.15
N ALA A 197 -57.90 -10.00 -1.55
CA ALA A 197 -58.29 -10.85 -0.42
C ALA A 197 -58.91 -12.17 -0.91
N SER A 198 -58.34 -13.29 -0.51
CA SER A 198 -59.05 -14.58 -0.41
C SER A 198 -58.78 -15.18 0.96
N SER A 199 -59.78 -14.95 1.82
CA SER A 199 -60.19 -15.69 3.01
C SER A 199 -59.48 -17.00 3.32
N PHE A 200 -58.95 -17.14 4.53
CA PHE A 200 -59.33 -18.18 5.49
C PHE A 200 -58.88 -17.76 6.91
N SER A 201 -59.86 -17.51 7.78
CA SER A 201 -59.67 -17.40 9.22
C SER A 201 -59.94 -18.76 9.83
N LEU A 202 -59.10 -19.23 10.77
CA LEU A 202 -59.49 -19.89 12.03
C LEU A 202 -58.27 -20.47 12.80
N ILE A 203 -58.10 -19.94 14.02
CA ILE A 203 -57.71 -20.57 15.33
C ILE A 203 -56.36 -21.28 15.53
N GLY A 204 -55.79 -20.98 16.71
CA GLY A 204 -55.13 -21.97 17.58
C GLY A 204 -53.63 -21.70 17.79
N SER A 205 -53.25 -21.00 18.86
CA SER A 205 -52.84 -21.58 20.15
C SER A 205 -51.43 -22.18 20.17
N LEU A 206 -50.52 -21.42 20.78
CA LEU A 206 -49.65 -21.82 21.90
C LEU A 206 -49.18 -23.29 21.92
N LEU A 207 -47.86 -23.53 21.80
CA LEU A 207 -47.16 -24.56 22.58
C LEU A 207 -45.63 -24.44 22.50
N LEU A 208 -45.02 -24.60 23.67
CA LEU A 208 -43.61 -24.70 24.02
C LEU A 208 -42.87 -25.81 23.25
N GLY A 209 -41.53 -25.69 23.18
CA GLY A 209 -40.68 -26.88 23.36
C GLY A 209 -39.32 -26.86 22.68
N ALA A 210 -38.26 -26.82 23.51
CA ALA A 210 -36.94 -27.48 23.41
C ALA A 210 -36.34 -27.71 22.00
N GLY A 211 -35.16 -27.20 21.68
CA GLY A 211 -33.90 -27.51 22.34
C GLY A 211 -33.13 -28.53 21.51
N PHE A 212 -32.06 -28.11 20.82
CA PHE A 212 -31.12 -29.04 20.20
C PHE A 212 -29.67 -28.57 20.39
N LEU A 213 -28.99 -29.33 21.23
CA LEU A 213 -27.54 -29.33 21.45
C LEU A 213 -26.86 -29.80 20.16
N VAL A 214 -26.08 -28.95 19.49
CA VAL A 214 -25.12 -29.42 18.48
C VAL A 214 -23.78 -29.67 19.16
N ARG A 215 -23.36 -30.93 19.07
CA ARG A 215 -22.17 -31.49 19.71
C ARG A 215 -20.90 -31.04 18.98
N LYS A 216 -19.96 -30.57 19.80
CA LYS A 216 -18.51 -30.49 19.57
C LYS A 216 -17.99 -31.77 18.89
N ARG A 217 -17.28 -31.64 17.77
CA ARG A 217 -16.30 -32.65 17.32
C ARG A 217 -14.92 -32.03 17.32
N LEU A 218 -14.12 -32.50 18.27
CA LEU A 218 -12.68 -32.43 18.30
C LEU A 218 -12.16 -33.43 17.26
N SER A 219 -11.30 -32.99 16.35
CA SER A 219 -10.44 -33.88 15.56
C SER A 219 -8.99 -33.61 15.92
N ILE A 220 -8.28 -34.72 15.96
CA ILE A 220 -6.92 -35.00 16.46
C ILE A 220 -5.87 -34.25 15.65
#